data_AF-A0A2S1WBR9-F1
#
_entry.id   AF-A0A2S1WBR9-F1
#
_cell.length_a   1.000
_cell.length_b   1.000
_cell.length_c   1.000
_cell.angle_alpha   90.00
_cell.angle_beta   90.00
_cell.angle_gamma   90.00
#
_symmetry.space_group_name_H-M   'P 1'
#
loop_
_entity.id
_entity.type
_entity.pdbx_description
1 polymer ?
#
loop_
_entity_poly.entity_id
_entity_poly.type
_entity_poly.pdbx_seq_one_letter_code
_entity_poly.pdbx_strand_id
1 'polypeptide(L)'
;MIFLSILILIVAIALPSISQNIRSILYVRISSIIFIYAGALAFNAFYIQSIGSGIGIYSGLFQVTTINLIFDGILDQPIILSSFFIKNNNNKKILRSRILYNIKAGWNISVLPEHITRLDNNFYIRIFKIIGGISVFIIISGIGSNFNKIYFYIIFAISMLFIIYRIVIGFYALKQWIHNLRTGKFIVRNSPLDLVGSILRGGTASIRATAKFTVGTGMTYALCYELDEILKEDGMEPFFVPHMREIIRKTGVEGPAKTFMYKIGIKDAVVEPEVLDSHITTMSVEDQALFEESTGTKWSDYVKAHKTAVNIKMGIINASVSTHFDKDLIKKK
;
A
#
# COMPACT_ATOMS: atom_id res chain seq x y z
N MET A 1 -24.98 4.57 -4.82
CA MET A 1 -25.86 3.39 -4.71
C MET A 1 -26.45 3.26 -3.31
N ILE A 2 -25.64 3.08 -2.25
CA ILE A 2 -26.12 2.93 -0.86
C ILE A 2 -27.07 4.07 -0.41
N PHE A 3 -26.72 5.33 -0.69
CA PHE A 3 -27.58 6.47 -0.36
C PHE A 3 -28.98 6.40 -1.01
N LEU A 4 -29.03 6.08 -2.31
CA LEU A 4 -30.28 5.90 -3.05
C LEU A 4 -31.11 4.75 -2.46
N SER A 5 -30.45 3.65 -2.10
CA SER A 5 -31.07 2.48 -1.48
C SER A 5 -31.69 2.80 -0.12
N ILE A 6 -31.01 3.60 0.71
CA ILE A 6 -31.52 4.07 2.00
C ILE A 6 -32.75 4.97 1.78
N LEU A 7 -32.69 5.90 0.83
CA LEU A 7 -33.81 6.78 0.51
C LEU A 7 -35.05 5.98 0.09
N ILE A 8 -34.89 5.01 -0.81
CA ILE A 8 -35.98 4.14 -1.27
C ILE A 8 -36.56 3.32 -0.12
N LEU A 9 -35.72 2.78 0.78
CA LEU A 9 -36.17 2.02 1.95
C LEU A 9 -36.94 2.88 2.95
N ILE A 10 -36.49 4.11 3.21
CA ILE A 10 -37.20 5.06 4.09
C ILE A 10 -38.58 5.39 3.52
N VAL A 11 -38.65 5.70 2.22
CA VAL A 11 -39.91 6.00 1.54
C VAL A 11 -40.85 4.78 1.54
N ALA A 12 -40.32 3.58 1.31
CA ALA A 12 -41.11 2.34 1.35
C ALA A 12 -41.70 2.05 2.74
N ILE A 13 -40.96 2.34 3.82
CA ILE A 13 -41.43 2.19 5.21
C ILE A 13 -42.47 3.28 5.56
N ALA A 14 -42.31 4.50 5.03
CA ALA A 14 -43.19 5.63 5.31
C ALA A 14 -44.55 5.53 4.60
N LEU A 15 -44.64 4.82 3.47
CA LEU A 15 -45.88 4.64 2.70
C LEU A 15 -46.80 3.60 3.36
N PRO A 16 -48.00 3.99 3.86
CA PRO A 16 -48.90 3.08 4.57
C PRO A 16 -49.36 1.88 3.74
N SER A 17 -49.56 2.09 2.43
CA SER A 17 -49.94 1.04 1.46
C SER A 17 -48.90 -0.09 1.37
N ILE A 18 -47.62 0.21 1.60
CA ILE A 18 -46.50 -0.72 1.50
C ILE A 18 -46.15 -1.28 2.89
N SER A 19 -46.13 -0.45 3.93
CA SER A 19 -45.76 -0.86 5.28
C SER A 19 -46.77 -1.80 5.94
N GLN A 20 -48.05 -1.73 5.58
CA GLN A 20 -49.10 -2.63 6.10
C GLN A 20 -49.09 -4.02 5.44
N ASN A 21 -48.61 -4.13 4.19
CA ASN A 21 -48.62 -5.39 3.43
C ASN A 21 -47.30 -6.17 3.51
N ILE A 22 -46.20 -5.52 3.89
CA ILE A 22 -44.87 -6.13 3.90
C ILE A 22 -44.41 -6.41 5.34
N ARG A 23 -44.19 -7.70 5.65
CA ARG A 23 -43.62 -8.11 6.95
C ARG A 23 -42.21 -7.55 7.13
N SER A 24 -41.86 -7.16 8.36
CA SER A 24 -40.52 -6.63 8.73
C SER A 24 -39.34 -7.48 8.22
N ILE A 25 -39.51 -8.81 8.16
CA ILE A 25 -38.51 -9.74 7.62
C ILE A 25 -38.20 -9.54 6.13
N LEU A 26 -39.17 -9.08 5.33
CA LEU A 26 -38.98 -8.84 3.90
C LEU A 26 -38.10 -7.60 3.67
N TYR A 27 -38.23 -6.56 4.49
CA TYR A 27 -37.36 -5.38 4.43
C TYR A 27 -35.90 -5.72 4.68
N VAL A 28 -35.63 -6.61 5.64
CA VAL A 28 -34.27 -7.10 5.93
C VAL A 28 -33.70 -7.88 4.74
N ARG A 29 -34.52 -8.70 4.07
CA ARG A 29 -34.12 -9.46 2.87
C ARG A 29 -33.84 -8.54 1.69
N ILE A 30 -34.72 -7.57 1.43
CA ILE A 30 -34.56 -6.58 0.36
C ILE A 30 -33.31 -5.74 0.60
N SER A 31 -33.11 -5.23 1.83
CA SER A 31 -31.90 -4.48 2.19
C SER A 31 -30.62 -5.30 1.99
N SER A 32 -30.63 -6.58 2.38
CA SER A 32 -29.49 -7.48 2.20
C SER A 32 -29.16 -7.70 0.72
N ILE A 33 -30.17 -7.90 -0.14
CA ILE A 33 -29.99 -8.04 -1.60
C ILE A 33 -29.39 -6.76 -2.19
N ILE A 34 -29.91 -5.60 -1.78
CA ILE A 34 -29.44 -4.30 -2.27
C ILE A 34 -27.99 -4.04 -1.86
N PHE A 35 -27.60 -4.37 -0.61
CA PHE A 35 -26.21 -4.23 -0.15
C PHE A 35 -25.25 -5.18 -0.88
N ILE A 36 -25.63 -6.45 -1.09
CA ILE A 36 -24.83 -7.40 -1.88
C ILE A 36 -24.65 -6.90 -3.32
N TYR A 37 -25.73 -6.41 -3.94
CA TYR A 37 -25.69 -5.90 -5.30
C TYR A 37 -24.84 -4.62 -5.39
N ALA A 38 -24.94 -3.72 -4.40
CA ALA A 38 -24.11 -2.53 -4.33
C ALA A 38 -22.62 -2.85 -4.16
N GLY A 39 -22.28 -3.86 -3.36
CA GLY A 39 -20.91 -4.36 -3.20
C GLY A 39 -20.38 -5.00 -4.49
N ALA A 40 -21.19 -5.83 -5.16
CA ALA A 40 -20.84 -6.42 -6.45
C ALA A 40 -20.58 -5.33 -7.52
N LEU A 41 -21.43 -4.32 -7.59
CA LEU A 41 -21.28 -3.19 -8.51
C LEU A 41 -20.06 -2.32 -8.19
N ALA A 42 -19.66 -2.23 -6.91
CA ALA A 42 -18.46 -1.51 -6.50
C ALA A 42 -17.18 -2.15 -7.07
N PHE A 43 -17.19 -3.43 -7.42
CA PHE A 43 -16.05 -4.05 -8.10
C PHE A 43 -15.83 -3.52 -9.52
N ASN A 44 -16.86 -2.98 -10.17
CA ASN A 44 -16.69 -2.32 -11.47
C ASN A 44 -15.78 -1.09 -11.38
N ALA A 45 -15.64 -0.51 -10.18
CA ALA A 45 -14.73 0.60 -9.95
C ALA A 45 -13.25 0.17 -10.06
N PHE A 46 -12.89 -1.10 -9.81
CA PHE A 46 -11.50 -1.56 -9.99
C PHE A 46 -11.00 -1.48 -11.43
N TYR A 47 -11.90 -1.46 -12.42
CA TYR A 47 -11.53 -1.30 -13.84
C TYR A 47 -11.22 0.15 -14.21
N ILE A 48 -11.49 1.11 -13.34
CA ILE A 48 -11.18 2.52 -13.57
C ILE A 48 -9.75 2.78 -13.14
N GLN A 49 -8.86 2.92 -14.13
CA GLN A 49 -7.41 3.10 -13.94
C GLN A 49 -7.05 4.28 -13.03
N SER A 50 -7.88 5.34 -13.02
CA SER A 50 -7.70 6.53 -12.18
C SER A 50 -8.04 6.33 -10.69
N ILE A 51 -8.65 5.21 -10.29
CA ILE A 51 -8.88 4.87 -8.86
C ILE A 51 -7.58 4.44 -8.17
N GLY A 52 -6.62 3.90 -8.93
CA GLY A 52 -5.27 3.59 -8.44
C GLY A 52 -4.50 4.82 -7.93
N SER A 53 -4.68 5.97 -8.59
CA SER A 53 -4.09 7.27 -8.21
C SER A 53 -4.90 8.04 -7.17
N GLY A 54 -6.13 7.61 -6.88
CA GLY A 54 -7.05 8.30 -5.98
C GLY A 54 -7.83 9.39 -6.69
N ILE A 55 -9.12 9.16 -6.94
CA ILE A 55 -10.02 10.17 -7.53
C ILE A 55 -10.59 11.03 -6.40
N GLY A 56 -10.31 12.33 -6.44
CA GLY A 56 -10.97 13.31 -5.59
C GLY A 56 -12.37 13.62 -6.14
N ILE A 57 -13.41 13.34 -5.37
CA ILE A 57 -14.80 13.70 -5.66
C ILE A 57 -15.16 14.90 -4.78
N TYR A 58 -15.94 15.84 -5.32
CA TYR A 58 -16.32 17.11 -4.67
C TYR A 58 -15.10 17.95 -4.27
N SER A 59 -14.27 18.30 -5.26
CA SER A 59 -13.07 19.15 -5.05
C SER A 59 -12.09 18.60 -4.01
N GLY A 60 -11.99 17.27 -3.90
CA GLY A 60 -11.08 16.59 -2.98
C GLY A 60 -11.63 16.33 -1.58
N LEU A 61 -12.90 16.68 -1.31
CA LEU A 61 -13.54 16.40 -0.03
C LEU A 61 -13.63 14.90 0.27
N PHE A 62 -13.82 14.07 -0.77
CA PHE A 62 -13.80 12.61 -0.66
C PHE A 62 -12.78 12.05 -1.64
N GLN A 63 -11.83 11.24 -1.15
CA GLN A 63 -10.84 10.60 -2.01
C GLN A 63 -11.11 9.10 -2.13
N VAL A 64 -11.42 8.67 -3.35
CA VAL A 64 -11.64 7.26 -3.68
C VAL A 64 -10.33 6.66 -4.19
N THR A 65 -9.66 5.89 -3.34
CA THR A 65 -8.45 5.13 -3.69
C THR A 65 -8.75 3.64 -3.72
N THR A 66 -7.91 2.82 -4.37
CA THR A 66 -8.03 1.35 -4.34
C THR A 66 -8.01 0.79 -2.92
N ILE A 67 -7.26 1.41 -2.01
CA ILE A 67 -7.22 1.02 -0.59
C ILE A 67 -8.56 1.33 0.07
N ASN A 68 -9.10 2.54 -0.12
CA ASN A 68 -10.43 2.89 0.41
C ASN A 68 -11.52 2.00 -0.21
N LEU A 69 -11.44 1.66 -1.49
CA LEU A 69 -12.37 0.75 -2.15
C LEU A 69 -12.31 -0.68 -1.56
N ILE A 70 -11.12 -1.15 -1.20
CA ILE A 70 -10.92 -2.43 -0.50
C ILE A 70 -11.45 -2.35 0.95
N PHE A 71 -11.18 -1.27 1.67
CA PHE A 71 -11.69 -1.06 3.02
C PHE A 71 -13.22 -0.94 3.04
N ASP A 72 -13.80 -0.12 2.17
CA ASP A 72 -15.24 0.08 2.04
C ASP A 72 -15.94 -1.22 1.59
N GLY A 73 -15.34 -1.96 0.64
CA GLY A 73 -15.90 -3.18 0.06
C GLY A 73 -15.77 -4.43 0.94
N ILE A 74 -14.64 -4.59 1.64
CA ILE A 74 -14.32 -5.81 2.42
C ILE A 74 -14.54 -5.62 3.92
N LEU A 75 -14.31 -4.43 4.46
CA LEU A 75 -14.43 -4.16 5.89
C LEU A 75 -15.79 -3.56 6.26
N ASP A 76 -16.18 -2.45 5.63
CA ASP A 76 -17.33 -1.67 6.09
C ASP A 76 -18.68 -2.28 5.71
N GLN A 77 -18.80 -2.84 4.50
CA GLN A 77 -20.00 -3.55 4.05
C GLN A 77 -20.44 -4.68 5.00
N PRO A 78 -19.57 -5.64 5.38
CA PRO A 78 -19.95 -6.68 6.35
C PRO A 78 -20.10 -6.14 7.77
N ILE A 79 -19.39 -5.08 8.18
CA ILE A 79 -19.56 -4.46 9.51
C ILE A 79 -20.93 -3.76 9.62
N ILE A 80 -21.37 -3.03 8.59
CA ILE A 80 -22.68 -2.37 8.54
C ILE A 80 -23.81 -3.41 8.47
N LEU A 81 -23.62 -4.49 7.70
CA LEU A 81 -24.56 -5.61 7.70
C LEU A 81 -24.64 -6.24 9.10
N SER A 82 -23.51 -6.37 9.79
CA SER A 82 -23.46 -6.91 11.16
C SER A 82 -24.10 -5.98 12.20
N SER A 83 -23.96 -4.65 12.07
CA SER A 83 -24.51 -3.68 13.01
C SER A 83 -26.04 -3.62 12.97
N PHE A 84 -26.65 -3.86 11.81
CA PHE A 84 -28.11 -3.95 11.66
C PHE A 84 -28.72 -5.17 12.39
N PHE A 85 -27.93 -6.22 12.66
CA PHE A 85 -28.34 -7.40 13.45
C PHE A 85 -28.09 -7.23 14.96
N ILE A 86 -27.51 -6.12 15.43
CA ILE A 86 -27.08 -5.91 16.81
C ILE A 86 -27.99 -4.89 17.52
N LYS A 87 -29.17 -5.33 17.97
CA LYS A 87 -30.01 -4.56 18.90
C LYS A 87 -30.25 -5.27 20.25
N ASN A 88 -29.46 -6.30 20.60
CA ASN A 88 -29.67 -7.01 21.87
C ASN A 88 -28.36 -7.35 22.60
N ASN A 89 -28.24 -6.94 23.88
CA ASN A 89 -27.00 -7.03 24.66
C ASN A 89 -26.55 -8.47 24.96
N ASN A 90 -27.47 -9.42 25.05
CA ASN A 90 -27.15 -10.85 25.25
C ASN A 90 -26.50 -11.49 24.01
N ASN A 91 -26.74 -10.95 22.82
CA ASN A 91 -26.16 -11.47 21.57
C ASN A 91 -24.71 -11.01 21.34
N LYS A 92 -24.23 -9.97 22.03
CA LYS A 92 -22.85 -9.47 21.86
C LYS A 92 -21.79 -10.45 22.37
N LYS A 93 -22.07 -11.16 23.47
CA LYS A 93 -21.13 -12.15 24.05
C LYS A 93 -21.01 -13.39 23.15
N ILE A 94 -22.14 -13.83 22.58
CA ILE A 94 -22.23 -14.93 21.62
C ILE A 94 -21.58 -14.56 20.28
N LEU A 95 -21.73 -13.32 19.82
CA LEU A 95 -21.11 -12.85 18.59
C LEU A 95 -19.59 -12.70 18.73
N ARG A 96 -19.10 -12.14 19.85
CA ARG A 96 -17.65 -12.06 20.12
C ARG A 96 -17.00 -13.44 20.19
N SER A 97 -17.65 -14.41 20.85
CA SER A 97 -17.12 -15.78 20.89
C SER A 97 -17.10 -16.42 19.50
N ARG A 98 -18.08 -16.15 18.63
CA ARG A 98 -18.07 -16.59 17.22
C ARG A 98 -16.97 -15.92 16.39
N ILE A 99 -16.76 -14.61 16.54
CA ILE A 99 -15.67 -13.90 15.85
C ILE A 99 -14.31 -14.47 16.29
N LEU A 100 -14.08 -14.60 17.59
CA LEU A 100 -12.85 -15.16 18.15
C LEU A 100 -12.64 -16.62 17.72
N TYR A 101 -13.70 -17.41 17.69
CA TYR A 101 -13.66 -18.78 17.21
C TYR A 101 -13.25 -18.84 15.74
N ASN A 102 -13.86 -18.03 14.86
CA ASN A 102 -13.53 -18.00 13.44
C ASN A 102 -12.12 -17.46 13.16
N ILE A 103 -11.67 -16.47 13.91
CA ILE A 103 -10.28 -15.99 13.88
C ILE A 103 -9.33 -17.11 14.28
N LYS A 104 -9.58 -17.78 15.41
CA LYS A 104 -8.75 -18.90 15.88
C LYS A 104 -8.77 -20.07 14.88
N ALA A 105 -9.93 -20.36 14.31
CA ALA A 105 -10.12 -21.42 13.34
C ALA A 105 -9.46 -21.12 12.00
N GLY A 106 -9.36 -19.85 11.58
CA GLY A 106 -8.62 -19.40 10.41
C GLY A 106 -7.12 -19.37 10.66
N TRP A 107 -6.71 -18.91 11.84
CA TRP A 107 -5.32 -18.96 12.29
C TRP A 107 -4.78 -20.38 12.30
N ASN A 108 -5.59 -21.37 12.71
CA ASN A 108 -5.18 -22.77 12.78
C ASN A 108 -5.20 -23.52 11.42
N ILE A 109 -5.63 -22.88 10.33
CA ILE A 109 -5.57 -23.52 9.00
C ILE A 109 -4.11 -23.77 8.63
N SER A 110 -3.83 -24.96 8.10
CA SER A 110 -2.52 -25.33 7.58
C SER A 110 -2.16 -24.45 6.38
N VAL A 111 -1.20 -23.55 6.61
CA VAL A 111 -0.66 -22.64 5.59
C VAL A 111 0.34 -23.34 4.67
N LEU A 112 0.97 -24.42 5.13
CA LEU A 112 1.93 -25.21 4.36
C LEU A 112 1.43 -26.64 4.17
N PRO A 113 1.82 -27.31 3.07
CA PRO A 113 1.61 -28.74 2.92
C PRO A 113 2.32 -29.54 4.03
N GLU A 114 1.84 -30.75 4.32
CA GLU A 114 2.37 -31.55 5.43
C GLU A 114 3.83 -31.96 5.22
N HIS A 115 4.21 -32.37 4.01
CA HIS A 115 5.60 -32.73 3.67
C HIS A 115 6.56 -31.54 3.84
N ILE A 116 6.15 -30.33 3.46
CA ILE A 116 6.94 -29.10 3.67
C ILE A 116 6.99 -28.74 5.15
N THR A 117 5.91 -28.98 5.90
CA THR A 117 5.87 -28.73 7.34
C THR A 117 6.84 -29.65 8.09
N ARG A 118 6.99 -30.91 7.65
CA ARG A 118 8.00 -31.83 8.20
C ARG A 118 9.42 -31.34 7.91
N LEU A 119 9.67 -30.85 6.69
CA LEU A 119 10.96 -30.24 6.32
C LEU A 119 11.27 -28.98 7.13
N ASP A 120 10.32 -28.04 7.23
CA ASP A 120 10.47 -26.76 7.97
C ASP A 120 10.67 -26.96 9.48
N ASN A 121 10.22 -28.10 10.01
CA ASN A 121 10.41 -28.50 11.40
C ASN A 121 11.68 -29.31 11.66
N ASN A 122 12.41 -29.72 10.63
CA ASN A 122 13.68 -30.42 10.79
C ASN A 122 14.66 -29.54 11.59
N PHE A 123 15.40 -30.16 12.50
CA PHE A 123 16.39 -29.49 13.36
C PHE A 123 17.42 -28.69 12.56
N TYR A 124 17.97 -29.24 11.47
CA TYR A 124 18.94 -28.55 10.63
C TYR A 124 18.35 -27.30 9.96
N ILE A 125 17.10 -27.38 9.48
CA ILE A 125 16.40 -26.25 8.87
C ILE A 125 16.07 -25.18 9.91
N ARG A 126 15.80 -25.55 11.18
CA ARG A 126 15.63 -24.59 12.26
C ARG A 126 16.91 -23.82 12.55
N ILE A 127 18.04 -24.51 12.67
CA ILE A 127 19.35 -23.87 12.83
C ILE A 127 19.63 -22.95 11.64
N PHE A 128 19.46 -23.46 10.42
CA PHE A 128 19.66 -22.68 9.20
C PHE A 128 18.79 -21.41 9.16
N LYS A 129 17.53 -21.46 9.62
CA LYS A 129 16.66 -20.28 9.70
C LYS A 129 17.18 -19.23 10.68
N ILE A 130 17.72 -19.66 11.82
CA ILE A 130 18.26 -18.76 12.84
C ILE A 130 19.55 -18.11 12.30
N ILE A 131 20.48 -18.93 11.82
CA ILE A 131 21.76 -18.46 11.25
C ILE A 131 21.48 -17.54 10.05
N GLY A 132 20.67 -17.98 9.10
CA GLY A 132 20.29 -17.20 7.92
C GLY A 132 19.60 -15.89 8.28
N GLY A 133 18.71 -15.88 9.28
CA GLY A 133 18.08 -14.67 9.78
C GLY A 133 19.09 -13.69 10.40
N ILE A 134 20.03 -14.18 11.20
CA ILE A 134 21.11 -13.37 11.79
C ILE A 134 22.03 -12.84 10.69
N SER A 135 22.42 -13.68 9.73
CA SER A 135 23.28 -13.27 8.60
C SER A 135 22.64 -12.16 7.78
N VAL A 136 21.35 -12.27 7.47
CA VAL A 136 20.64 -11.21 6.77
C VAL A 136 20.54 -9.93 7.61
N PHE A 137 20.26 -10.05 8.91
CA PHE A 137 20.23 -8.90 9.82
C PHE A 137 21.57 -8.15 9.85
N ILE A 138 22.68 -8.87 9.96
CA ILE A 138 24.03 -8.31 9.98
C ILE A 138 24.30 -7.49 8.72
N ILE A 139 23.95 -8.01 7.54
CA ILE A 139 24.19 -7.29 6.28
C ILE A 139 23.30 -6.04 6.21
N ILE A 140 22.01 -6.14 6.58
CA ILE A 140 21.10 -4.97 6.56
C ILE A 140 21.54 -3.89 7.55
N SER A 141 22.05 -4.28 8.71
CA SER A 141 22.46 -3.33 9.74
C SER A 141 23.74 -2.56 9.39
N GLY A 142 24.37 -2.83 8.25
CA GLY A 142 25.68 -2.30 7.87
C GLY A 142 26.84 -2.85 8.72
N ILE A 143 26.58 -3.53 9.84
CA ILE A 143 27.61 -4.10 10.73
C ILE A 143 28.55 -5.05 9.97
N GLY A 144 28.04 -5.72 8.93
CA GLY A 144 28.83 -6.62 8.10
C GLY A 144 30.04 -5.98 7.39
N SER A 145 30.00 -4.67 7.10
CA SER A 145 31.11 -3.97 6.42
C SER A 145 32.37 -3.87 7.28
N ASN A 146 32.22 -3.90 8.61
CA ASN A 146 33.33 -3.88 9.56
C ASN A 146 34.07 -5.22 9.67
N PHE A 147 33.55 -6.30 9.06
CA PHE A 147 34.18 -7.60 9.10
C PHE A 147 35.25 -7.75 8.02
N ASN A 148 36.18 -8.69 8.24
CA ASN A 148 37.11 -9.10 7.19
C ASN A 148 36.33 -9.59 5.96
N LYS A 149 36.79 -9.21 4.75
CA LYS A 149 36.17 -9.54 3.45
C LYS A 149 35.74 -11.00 3.35
N ILE A 150 36.56 -11.93 3.86
CA ILE A 150 36.24 -13.38 3.84
C ILE A 150 34.97 -13.68 4.65
N TYR A 151 34.84 -13.14 5.87
CA TYR A 151 33.66 -13.36 6.70
C TYR A 151 32.42 -12.68 6.11
N PHE A 152 32.58 -11.50 5.53
CA PHE A 152 31.49 -10.80 4.83
C PHE A 152 30.92 -11.68 3.69
N TYR A 153 31.79 -12.24 2.84
CA TYR A 153 31.32 -13.12 1.74
C TYR A 153 30.64 -14.40 2.24
N ILE A 154 31.10 -14.98 3.35
CA ILE A 154 30.44 -16.16 3.95
C ILE A 154 29.04 -15.78 4.46
N ILE A 155 28.92 -14.67 5.20
CA ILE A 155 27.64 -14.17 5.72
C ILE A 155 26.70 -13.85 4.56
N PHE A 156 27.21 -13.24 3.49
CA PHE A 156 26.48 -12.95 2.27
C PHE A 156 26.00 -14.22 1.55
N ALA A 157 26.83 -15.25 1.42
CA ALA A 157 26.43 -16.51 0.81
C ALA A 157 25.31 -17.21 1.61
N ILE A 158 25.43 -17.23 2.94
CA ILE A 158 24.41 -17.80 3.84
C ILE A 158 23.10 -17.01 3.74
N SER A 159 23.18 -15.68 3.69
CA SER A 159 21.99 -14.81 3.58
C SER A 159 21.25 -15.06 2.26
N MET A 160 21.98 -15.21 1.14
CA MET A 160 21.41 -15.54 -0.16
C MET A 160 20.69 -16.89 -0.15
N LEU A 161 21.32 -17.94 0.39
CA LEU A 161 20.69 -19.26 0.53
C LEU A 161 19.41 -19.18 1.37
N PHE A 162 19.42 -18.37 2.44
CA PHE A 162 18.26 -18.19 3.30
C PHE A 162 17.13 -17.45 2.58
N ILE A 163 17.42 -16.43 1.76
CA ILE A 163 16.43 -15.73 0.93
C ILE A 163 15.80 -16.70 -0.08
N ILE A 164 16.60 -17.51 -0.77
CA ILE A 164 16.10 -18.54 -1.70
C ILE A 164 15.17 -19.52 -0.96
N TYR A 165 15.59 -20.02 0.20
CA TYR A 165 14.76 -20.87 1.05
C TYR A 165 13.41 -20.22 1.38
N ARG A 166 13.41 -18.94 1.76
CA ARG A 166 12.18 -18.18 2.07
C ARG A 166 11.27 -18.02 0.86
N ILE A 167 11.83 -17.76 -0.33
CA ILE A 167 11.06 -17.67 -1.59
C ILE A 167 10.39 -19.01 -1.88
N VAL A 168 11.13 -20.13 -1.79
CA VAL A 168 10.59 -21.48 -2.04
C VAL A 168 9.45 -21.81 -1.07
N ILE A 169 9.64 -21.58 0.23
CA ILE A 169 8.59 -21.81 1.24
C ILE A 169 7.38 -20.89 1.00
N GLY A 170 7.61 -19.64 0.58
CA GLY A 170 6.57 -18.69 0.19
C GLY A 170 5.72 -19.21 -0.97
N PHE A 171 6.35 -19.79 -2.00
CA PHE A 171 5.65 -20.39 -3.12
C PHE A 171 4.78 -21.58 -2.71
N TYR A 172 5.28 -22.48 -1.85
CA TYR A 172 4.48 -23.59 -1.32
C TYR A 172 3.32 -23.13 -0.44
N ALA A 173 3.52 -22.07 0.36
CA ALA A 173 2.45 -21.47 1.14
C ALA A 173 1.34 -20.88 0.25
N LEU A 174 1.71 -20.18 -0.82
CA LEU A 174 0.77 -19.64 -1.80
C LEU A 174 0.00 -20.76 -2.50
N LYS A 175 0.70 -21.81 -2.96
CA LYS A 175 0.09 -22.98 -3.58
C LYS A 175 -0.92 -23.66 -2.65
N GLN A 176 -0.57 -23.85 -1.38
CA GLN A 176 -1.45 -24.45 -0.38
C GLN A 176 -2.65 -23.56 -0.07
N TRP A 177 -2.46 -22.24 -0.02
CA TRP A 177 -3.54 -21.27 0.17
C TRP A 177 -4.56 -21.35 -0.98
N ILE A 178 -4.10 -21.38 -2.23
CA ILE A 178 -4.96 -21.58 -3.41
C ILE A 178 -5.69 -22.92 -3.33
N HIS A 179 -5.02 -23.99 -2.92
CA HIS A 179 -5.66 -25.30 -2.73
C HIS A 179 -6.74 -25.26 -1.63
N ASN A 180 -6.48 -24.59 -0.51
CA ASN A 180 -7.46 -24.41 0.57
C ASN A 180 -8.68 -23.58 0.10
N LEU A 181 -8.46 -22.62 -0.80
CA LEU A 181 -9.52 -21.82 -1.42
C LEU A 181 -10.41 -22.69 -2.32
N ARG A 182 -9.81 -23.49 -3.22
CA ARG A 182 -10.54 -24.39 -4.13
C ARG A 182 -11.29 -25.50 -3.40
N THR A 183 -10.74 -26.02 -2.30
CA THR A 183 -11.38 -27.06 -1.49
C THR A 183 -12.46 -26.53 -0.55
N GLY A 184 -12.69 -25.21 -0.51
CA GLY A 184 -13.69 -24.60 0.35
C GLY A 184 -13.37 -24.73 1.84
N LYS A 185 -12.11 -24.96 2.22
CA LYS A 185 -11.70 -25.07 3.65
C LYS A 185 -11.95 -23.79 4.45
N PHE A 186 -12.09 -22.65 3.77
CA PHE A 186 -12.44 -21.37 4.39
C PHE A 186 -13.95 -21.22 4.67
N ILE A 187 -14.79 -22.08 4.08
CA ILE A 187 -16.25 -22.00 4.19
C ILE A 187 -16.69 -22.64 5.53
N VAL A 188 -17.43 -21.89 6.34
CA VAL A 188 -18.03 -22.39 7.59
C VAL A 188 -19.29 -23.20 7.24
N ARG A 189 -19.25 -24.51 7.51
CA ARG A 189 -20.18 -25.51 6.92
C ARG A 189 -21.66 -25.45 7.35
N ASN A 190 -22.08 -24.50 8.17
CA ASN A 190 -23.42 -24.54 8.78
C ASN A 190 -24.39 -23.41 8.42
N SER A 191 -24.01 -22.41 7.61
CA SER A 191 -25.00 -21.53 6.98
C SER A 191 -24.37 -20.59 5.96
N PRO A 192 -24.99 -20.34 4.79
CA PRO A 192 -24.66 -19.18 3.96
C PRO A 192 -24.87 -17.83 4.67
N LEU A 193 -25.55 -17.80 5.84
CA LEU A 193 -25.57 -16.62 6.72
C LEU A 193 -24.26 -16.37 7.48
N ASP A 194 -23.33 -17.32 7.57
CA ASP A 194 -22.03 -17.11 8.26
C ASP A 194 -20.93 -16.72 7.25
N LEU A 195 -21.31 -15.92 6.25
CA LEU A 195 -20.42 -15.27 5.30
C LEU A 195 -19.32 -14.50 6.04
N VAL A 196 -19.69 -13.81 7.13
CA VAL A 196 -18.75 -13.09 8.01
C VAL A 196 -17.74 -14.06 8.62
N GLY A 197 -18.17 -15.23 9.13
CA GLY A 197 -17.27 -16.26 9.64
C GLY A 197 -16.30 -16.77 8.58
N SER A 198 -16.78 -17.00 7.36
CA SER A 198 -15.95 -17.45 6.23
C SER A 198 -14.94 -16.39 5.77
N ILE A 199 -15.34 -15.11 5.74
CA ILE A 199 -14.47 -13.97 5.44
C ILE A 199 -13.41 -13.82 6.53
N LEU A 200 -13.78 -13.87 7.81
CA LEU A 200 -12.83 -13.78 8.92
C LEU A 200 -11.83 -14.94 8.89
N ARG A 201 -12.30 -16.15 8.59
CA ARG A 201 -11.46 -17.34 8.49
C ARG A 201 -10.49 -17.28 7.30
N GLY A 202 -10.98 -16.85 6.15
CA GLY A 202 -10.17 -16.62 4.95
C GLY A 202 -9.15 -15.50 5.16
N GLY A 203 -9.59 -14.36 5.68
CA GLY A 203 -8.74 -13.19 5.94
C GLY A 203 -7.62 -13.48 6.93
N THR A 204 -7.92 -14.13 8.05
CA THR A 204 -6.89 -14.51 9.04
C THR A 204 -5.90 -15.54 8.50
N ALA A 205 -6.37 -16.52 7.72
CA ALA A 205 -5.48 -17.46 7.03
C ALA A 205 -4.60 -16.77 5.97
N SER A 206 -5.15 -15.79 5.25
CA SER A 206 -4.40 -14.96 4.29
C SER A 206 -3.34 -14.13 5.00
N ILE A 207 -3.67 -13.45 6.12
CA ILE A 207 -2.69 -12.71 6.92
C ILE A 207 -1.55 -13.64 7.37
N ARG A 208 -1.88 -14.85 7.84
CA ARG A 208 -0.88 -15.84 8.26
C ARG A 208 -0.01 -16.33 7.10
N ALA A 209 -0.59 -16.52 5.91
CA ALA A 209 0.13 -16.89 4.69
C ALA A 209 1.06 -15.75 4.23
N THR A 210 0.53 -14.53 4.16
CA THR A 210 1.28 -13.33 3.78
C THR A 210 2.39 -13.04 4.77
N ALA A 211 2.19 -13.19 6.08
CA ALA A 211 3.25 -13.01 7.08
C ALA A 211 4.44 -13.97 6.90
N LYS A 212 4.23 -15.15 6.28
CA LYS A 212 5.34 -16.03 5.88
C LYS A 212 6.06 -15.54 4.62
N PHE A 213 5.43 -14.67 3.84
CA PHE A 213 5.93 -14.09 2.59
C PHE A 213 6.60 -12.72 2.80
N THR A 214 6.04 -11.83 3.64
CA THR A 214 6.43 -10.40 3.72
C THR A 214 7.76 -10.10 4.40
N VAL A 215 8.48 -11.09 4.94
CA VAL A 215 9.82 -10.84 5.49
C VAL A 215 10.88 -10.59 4.39
N GLY A 216 10.56 -10.78 3.11
CA GLY A 216 11.53 -10.68 2.01
C GLY A 216 11.73 -9.29 1.39
N THR A 217 10.70 -8.47 1.19
CA THR A 217 10.80 -7.32 0.26
C THR A 217 11.54 -6.11 0.82
N GLY A 218 11.23 -5.67 2.04
CA GLY A 218 11.99 -4.58 2.68
C GLY A 218 13.44 -4.97 2.99
N MET A 219 13.66 -6.26 3.24
CA MET A 219 14.94 -6.85 3.55
C MET A 219 15.84 -6.97 2.30
N THR A 220 15.28 -7.38 1.16
CA THR A 220 15.98 -7.33 -0.14
C THR A 220 16.30 -5.89 -0.54
N TYR A 221 15.38 -4.94 -0.31
CA TYR A 221 15.62 -3.55 -0.67
C TYR A 221 16.78 -2.94 0.14
N ALA A 222 16.86 -3.24 1.44
CA ALA A 222 17.97 -2.80 2.28
C ALA A 222 19.32 -3.43 1.86
N LEU A 223 19.33 -4.72 1.52
CA LEU A 223 20.53 -5.38 0.98
C LEU A 223 21.01 -4.74 -0.32
N CYS A 224 20.10 -4.40 -1.23
CA CYS A 224 20.45 -3.70 -2.47
C CYS A 224 21.07 -2.31 -2.21
N TYR A 225 20.63 -1.63 -1.15
CA TYR A 225 21.17 -0.32 -0.79
C TYR A 225 22.61 -0.42 -0.27
N GLU A 226 22.88 -1.37 0.62
CA GLU A 226 24.23 -1.66 1.13
C GLU A 226 25.18 -2.11 0.03
N LEU A 227 24.72 -2.96 -0.90
CA LEU A 227 25.53 -3.36 -2.05
C LEU A 227 25.89 -2.16 -2.94
N ASP A 228 24.97 -1.22 -3.14
CA ASP A 228 25.24 0.00 -3.90
C ASP A 228 26.19 0.96 -3.17
N GLU A 229 26.22 0.97 -1.83
CA GLU A 229 27.22 1.71 -1.07
C GLU A 229 28.61 1.09 -1.20
N ILE A 230 28.74 -0.23 -1.09
CA ILE A 230 30.00 -0.94 -1.32
C ILE A 230 30.54 -0.67 -2.73
N LEU A 231 29.68 -0.71 -3.75
CA LEU A 231 30.07 -0.39 -5.13
C LEU A 231 30.64 1.03 -5.22
N LYS A 232 30.01 2.02 -4.58
CA LYS A 232 30.49 3.41 -4.56
C LYS A 232 31.83 3.55 -3.83
N GLU A 233 32.01 2.87 -2.70
CA GLU A 233 33.28 2.87 -1.97
C GLU A 233 34.43 2.32 -2.82
N ASP A 234 34.15 1.33 -3.67
CA ASP A 234 35.10 0.76 -4.62
C ASP A 234 35.26 1.60 -5.91
N GLY A 235 34.62 2.77 -6.00
CA GLY A 235 34.66 3.64 -7.18
C GLY A 235 33.84 3.14 -8.38
N MET A 236 32.94 2.18 -8.15
CA MET A 236 32.01 1.66 -9.14
C MET A 236 30.65 2.39 -9.07
N GLU A 237 29.91 2.37 -10.17
CA GLU A 237 28.57 2.95 -10.20
C GLU A 237 27.56 2.05 -9.45
N PRO A 238 26.61 2.64 -8.70
CA PRO A 238 25.54 1.89 -8.06
C PRO A 238 24.64 1.24 -9.12
N PHE A 239 24.24 -0.01 -8.90
CA PHE A 239 23.53 -0.82 -9.90
C PHE A 239 22.12 -1.18 -9.44
N PHE A 240 21.94 -1.62 -8.19
CA PHE A 240 20.74 -2.30 -7.74
C PHE A 240 19.57 -1.35 -7.50
N VAL A 241 19.76 -0.31 -6.69
CA VAL A 241 18.72 0.66 -6.35
C VAL A 241 18.29 1.49 -7.57
N PRO A 242 19.21 2.01 -8.42
CA PRO A 242 18.82 2.70 -9.66
C PRO A 242 17.99 1.80 -10.59
N HIS A 243 18.39 0.54 -10.77
CA HIS A 243 17.67 -0.38 -11.64
C HIS A 243 16.29 -0.76 -11.08
N MET A 244 16.17 -1.00 -9.77
CA MET A 244 14.86 -1.20 -9.13
C MET A 244 13.95 0.03 -9.27
N ARG A 245 14.50 1.23 -9.10
CA ARG A 245 13.77 2.49 -9.32
C ARG A 245 13.28 2.60 -10.76
N GLU A 246 14.11 2.21 -11.74
CA GLU A 246 13.72 2.17 -13.15
C GLU A 246 12.58 1.19 -13.41
N ILE A 247 12.62 -0.02 -12.82
CA ILE A 247 11.54 -1.00 -12.92
C ILE A 247 10.25 -0.46 -12.30
N ILE A 248 10.32 0.18 -11.12
CA ILE A 248 9.16 0.82 -10.47
C ILE A 248 8.57 1.92 -11.37
N ARG A 249 9.42 2.70 -12.05
CA ARG A 249 8.99 3.73 -13.00
C ARG A 249 8.33 3.11 -14.23
N LYS A 250 8.94 2.07 -14.82
CA LYS A 250 8.40 1.34 -16.00
C LYS A 250 7.08 0.64 -15.70
N THR A 251 6.88 0.17 -14.47
CA THR A 251 5.63 -0.47 -14.03
C THR A 251 4.54 0.53 -13.66
N GLY A 252 4.83 1.84 -13.64
CA GLY A 252 3.86 2.89 -13.31
C GLY A 252 3.51 2.96 -11.82
N VAL A 253 4.29 2.31 -10.94
CA VAL A 253 4.01 2.21 -9.50
C VAL A 253 4.59 3.40 -8.72
N GLU A 254 5.47 4.20 -9.33
CA GLU A 254 6.13 5.35 -8.68
C GLU A 254 5.15 6.42 -8.18
N GLY A 255 4.16 6.79 -8.99
CA GLY A 255 3.13 7.77 -8.61
C GLY A 255 2.36 7.36 -7.36
N PRO A 256 1.72 6.17 -7.35
CA PRO A 256 1.05 5.62 -6.17
C PRO A 256 1.95 5.56 -4.92
N ALA A 257 3.22 5.17 -5.10
CA ALA A 257 4.18 5.08 -4.00
C ALA A 257 4.49 6.46 -3.39
N LYS A 258 4.76 7.49 -4.22
CA LYS A 258 5.00 8.86 -3.75
C LYS A 258 3.78 9.44 -3.02
N THR A 259 2.57 9.24 -3.57
CA THR A 259 1.34 9.69 -2.91
C THR A 259 1.11 9.00 -1.58
N PHE A 260 1.42 7.70 -1.46
CA PHE A 260 1.37 6.99 -0.20
C PHE A 260 2.38 7.55 0.81
N MET A 261 3.65 7.74 0.41
CA MET A 261 4.69 8.31 1.28
C MET A 261 4.32 9.71 1.80
N TYR A 262 3.79 10.57 0.93
CA TYR A 262 3.31 11.90 1.33
C TYR A 262 2.21 11.83 2.39
N LYS A 263 1.28 10.88 2.25
CA LYS A 263 0.16 10.69 3.19
C LYS A 263 0.57 10.15 4.55
N ILE A 264 1.64 9.36 4.62
CA ILE A 264 2.22 8.90 5.90
C ILE A 264 3.18 9.91 6.51
N GLY A 265 3.23 11.14 5.96
CA GLY A 265 4.03 12.24 6.49
C GLY A 265 5.49 12.24 6.02
N ILE A 266 5.88 11.33 5.14
CA ILE A 266 7.19 11.36 4.49
C ILE A 266 7.10 12.37 3.35
N LYS A 267 7.58 13.58 3.61
CA LYS A 267 7.72 14.64 2.61
C LYS A 267 9.08 14.49 1.93
N ASP A 268 9.18 14.93 0.69
CA ASP A 268 10.48 15.11 0.05
C ASP A 268 11.35 15.99 0.96
N ALA A 269 12.61 15.61 1.12
CA ALA A 269 13.56 16.44 1.85
C ALA A 269 13.54 17.83 1.20
N VAL A 270 13.25 18.87 1.99
CA VAL A 270 13.39 20.24 1.53
C VAL A 270 14.87 20.41 1.25
N VAL A 271 15.23 20.46 -0.03
CA VAL A 271 16.60 20.84 -0.42
C VAL A 271 16.84 22.20 0.21
N GLU A 272 17.79 22.28 1.14
CA GLU A 272 18.09 23.54 1.82
C GLU A 272 18.43 24.59 0.75
N PRO A 273 17.94 25.83 0.91
CA PRO A 273 18.17 26.90 -0.08
C PRO A 273 19.65 27.08 -0.43
N GLU A 274 20.55 26.82 0.53
CA GLU A 274 22.01 26.92 0.36
C GLU A 274 22.57 25.87 -0.63
N VAL A 275 22.00 24.66 -0.63
CA VAL A 275 22.37 23.60 -1.59
C VAL A 275 21.84 23.93 -2.98
N LEU A 276 20.66 24.56 -3.05
CA LEU A 276 20.08 24.98 -4.33
C LEU A 276 20.83 26.17 -4.94
N ASP A 277 21.24 27.15 -4.14
CA ASP A 277 22.03 28.30 -4.58
C ASP A 277 23.42 27.90 -5.06
N SER A 278 24.08 26.95 -4.38
CA SER A 278 25.36 26.41 -4.85
C SER A 278 25.19 25.62 -6.15
N HIS A 279 24.09 24.88 -6.33
CA HIS A 279 23.85 24.15 -7.57
C HIS A 279 23.53 25.08 -8.76
N ILE A 280 22.73 26.12 -8.53
CA ILE A 280 22.41 27.15 -9.53
C ILE A 280 23.67 27.93 -9.94
N THR A 281 24.60 28.16 -9.01
CA THR A 281 25.86 28.88 -9.31
C THR A 281 26.95 28.00 -9.92
N THR A 282 26.86 26.67 -9.79
CA THR A 282 27.86 25.72 -10.32
C THR A 282 27.43 25.00 -11.60
N MET A 283 26.24 25.32 -12.12
CA MET A 283 25.69 24.68 -13.32
C MET A 283 26.56 24.95 -14.56
N SER A 284 26.82 23.92 -15.37
CA SER A 284 27.68 24.02 -16.55
C SER A 284 27.07 24.93 -17.62
N VAL A 285 27.89 25.51 -18.51
CA VAL A 285 27.41 26.38 -19.61
C VAL A 285 26.48 25.60 -20.56
N GLU A 286 26.72 24.30 -20.72
CA GLU A 286 25.92 23.40 -21.57
C GLU A 286 24.51 23.20 -20.98
N ASP A 287 24.42 22.97 -19.67
CA ASP A 287 23.14 22.84 -18.97
C ASP A 287 22.36 24.16 -18.96
N GLN A 288 23.08 25.29 -18.87
CA GLN A 288 22.47 26.62 -18.97
C GLN A 288 21.83 26.81 -20.33
N ALA A 289 22.53 26.44 -21.41
CA ALA A 289 21.99 26.53 -22.78
C ALA A 289 20.76 25.63 -22.98
N LEU A 290 20.79 24.40 -22.47
CA LEU A 290 19.64 23.47 -22.51
C LEU A 290 18.43 24.01 -21.75
N PHE A 291 18.67 24.65 -20.60
CA PHE A 291 17.61 25.31 -19.84
C PHE A 291 17.00 26.47 -20.63
N GLU A 292 17.83 27.34 -21.23
CA GLU A 292 17.36 28.47 -22.03
C GLU A 292 16.56 28.01 -23.25
N GLU A 293 17.00 26.94 -23.92
CA GLU A 293 16.30 26.35 -25.06
C GLU A 293 14.94 25.75 -24.68
N SER A 294 14.88 25.03 -23.56
CA SER A 294 13.66 24.36 -23.12
C SER A 294 12.61 25.30 -22.51
N THR A 295 13.05 26.38 -21.85
CA THR A 295 12.15 27.30 -21.13
C THR A 295 11.89 28.61 -21.88
N GLY A 296 12.71 28.95 -22.87
CA GLY A 296 12.69 30.25 -23.54
C GLY A 296 13.05 31.44 -22.63
N THR A 297 13.59 31.17 -21.43
CA THR A 297 13.96 32.18 -20.45
C THR A 297 15.47 32.20 -20.30
N LYS A 298 16.09 33.39 -20.39
CA LYS A 298 17.53 33.52 -20.17
C LYS A 298 17.91 33.07 -18.77
N TRP A 299 19.01 32.34 -18.65
CA TRP A 299 19.51 31.81 -17.38
C TRP A 299 19.76 32.95 -16.38
N SER A 300 20.30 34.08 -16.85
CA SER A 300 20.50 35.28 -16.03
C SER A 300 19.21 35.80 -15.39
N ASP A 301 18.10 35.76 -16.14
CA ASP A 301 16.80 36.26 -15.68
C ASP A 301 16.16 35.29 -14.70
N TYR A 302 16.33 33.98 -14.94
CA TYR A 302 15.94 32.92 -14.01
C TYR A 302 16.68 33.05 -12.67
N VAL A 303 18.01 33.18 -12.69
CA VAL A 303 18.83 33.33 -11.47
C VAL A 303 18.40 34.59 -10.69
N LYS A 304 18.12 35.68 -11.39
CA LYS A 304 17.64 36.93 -10.76
C LYS A 304 16.29 36.74 -10.10
N ALA A 305 15.33 36.13 -10.81
CA ALA A 305 13.99 35.84 -10.29
C ALA A 305 14.06 34.88 -9.08
N HIS A 306 14.93 33.87 -9.14
CA HIS A 306 15.16 32.93 -8.05
C HIS A 306 15.67 33.64 -6.80
N LYS A 307 16.73 34.44 -6.92
CA LYS A 307 17.28 35.24 -5.80
C LYS A 307 16.23 36.18 -5.21
N THR A 308 15.43 36.83 -6.05
CA THR A 308 14.32 37.69 -5.57
C THR A 308 13.28 36.88 -4.79
N ALA A 309 12.87 35.70 -5.27
CA ALA A 309 11.92 34.84 -4.57
C ALA A 309 12.47 34.32 -3.24
N VAL A 310 13.74 33.94 -3.19
CA VAL A 310 14.44 33.51 -1.97
C VAL A 310 14.52 34.66 -0.96
N ASN A 311 14.89 35.87 -1.39
CA ASN A 311 14.95 37.05 -0.53
C ASN A 311 13.58 37.47 0.03
N ILE A 312 12.50 37.32 -0.75
CA ILE A 312 11.13 37.54 -0.27
C ILE A 312 10.76 36.49 0.78
N LYS A 313 11.08 35.21 0.53
CA LYS A 313 10.79 34.10 1.46
C LYS A 313 11.54 34.22 2.78
N MET A 314 12.78 34.73 2.75
CA MET A 314 13.58 35.00 3.95
C MET A 314 13.18 36.29 4.67
N GLY A 315 12.19 37.04 4.17
CA GLY A 315 11.76 38.32 4.76
C GLY A 315 12.80 39.44 4.61
N ILE A 316 13.80 39.27 3.75
CA ILE A 316 14.86 40.26 3.48
C ILE A 316 14.28 41.42 2.66
N ILE A 317 13.29 41.14 1.80
CA ILE A 317 12.59 42.14 1.00
C ILE A 317 11.11 42.13 1.39
N ASN A 318 10.63 43.21 2.02
CA ASN A 318 9.21 43.48 2.19
C ASN A 318 8.63 44.03 0.88
N ALA A 319 8.34 43.15 -0.07
CA ALA A 319 7.63 43.54 -1.28
C ALA A 319 6.12 43.40 -1.06
N SER A 320 5.41 44.52 -0.87
CA SER A 320 3.97 44.60 -1.13
C SER A 320 3.76 44.56 -2.64
N VAL A 321 3.74 43.35 -3.22
CA VAL A 321 3.50 43.16 -4.65
C VAL A 321 2.04 43.51 -4.94
N SER A 322 1.77 44.75 -5.36
CA SER A 322 0.56 45.06 -6.11
C SER A 322 0.70 44.43 -7.49
N THR A 323 -0.13 43.42 -7.76
CA THR A 323 -0.17 42.75 -9.06
C THR A 323 -0.78 43.71 -10.10
N HIS A 324 0.04 44.53 -10.75
CA HIS A 324 -0.22 45.00 -12.11
C HIS A 324 0.43 44.00 -13.07
N PHE A 325 -0.21 42.83 -13.21
CA PHE A 325 0.00 42.00 -14.38
C PHE A 325 -0.74 42.66 -15.53
N ASP A 326 0.02 43.28 -16.42
CA ASP A 326 -0.46 43.83 -17.67
C ASP A 326 -1.04 42.68 -18.51
N LYS A 327 -2.37 42.67 -18.67
CA LYS A 327 -3.12 41.61 -19.36
C LYS A 327 -2.92 41.64 -20.88
N ASP A 328 -2.22 42.62 -21.41
CA ASP A 328 -2.10 42.84 -22.85
C ASP A 328 -1.05 41.96 -23.55
N LEU A 329 -0.22 41.22 -22.81
CA LEU A 329 0.80 40.33 -23.39
C LEU A 329 0.31 38.93 -23.79
N ILE A 330 -0.94 38.54 -23.47
CA ILE A 330 -1.48 37.20 -23.82
C ILE A 330 -2.26 37.20 -25.15
N LYS A 331 -2.45 38.36 -25.81
CA LYS A 331 -3.22 38.43 -27.08
C LYS A 331 -2.39 38.46 -28.37
N LYS A 332 -1.08 38.24 -28.33
CA LYS A 332 -0.27 38.07 -29.54
C LYS A 332 0.74 36.93 -29.40
N LYS A 333 0.27 35.70 -29.63
CA LYS A 333 0.97 34.68 -30.42
C LYS A 333 0.02 33.55 -30.77
#